data_AF-A0A1G1WSK8-F1
#
_entry.id   AF-A0A1G1WSK8-F1
#
_cell.length_a   1.000
_cell.length_b   1.000
_cell.length_c   1.000
_cell.angle_alpha   90.00
_cell.angle_beta   90.00
_cell.angle_gamma   90.00
#
_symmetry.space_group_name_H-M   'P 1'
#
loop_
_entity.id
_entity.type
_entity.pdbx_description
1 polymer ?
#
loop_
_entity_poly.entity_id
_entity_poly.type
_entity_poly.pdbx_seq_one_letter_code
_entity_poly.pdbx_strand_id
1 'polypeptide(L)'
;MLNNILLKTLRDQFRPILFWGIGLIALSVLMAAFFPSVQKSAVDLNKYLQNLPEAFRTALNASELDYSSAAGYINSELFSFMFPLIYLIYAVGFGSGVIGNEEAKGTLDLLLANPIPRWRLVLEKFIALVVSTLVISLIAWEGISLGAFLMKMNINLLRVADINFSATLLAILFGTLALTLSCLKNSRGLATGVTAAVAVLSYFLNVLAPLVESLKGLRKLSAFYYYNENNPILNGLSLQ
;
A
#
# COMPACT_ATOMS: atom_id res chain seq x y z
N MET A 1 3.35 -10.11 -31.97
CA MET A 1 3.35 -10.10 -30.49
C MET A 1 2.75 -8.83 -29.87
N LEU A 2 2.25 -7.86 -30.64
CA LEU A 2 1.65 -6.61 -30.14
C LEU A 2 0.12 -6.66 -29.93
N ASN A 3 -0.54 -7.80 -30.19
CA ASN A 3 -2.01 -7.88 -30.11
C ASN A 3 -2.58 -7.90 -28.67
N ASN A 4 -1.72 -7.94 -27.64
CA ASN A 4 -2.16 -8.00 -26.24
C ASN A 4 -1.28 -7.07 -25.37
N ILE A 5 -1.76 -5.83 -25.15
CA ILE A 5 -1.04 -4.79 -24.40
C ILE A 5 -0.95 -5.19 -22.92
N LEU A 6 -1.99 -5.82 -22.39
CA LEU A 6 -2.00 -6.38 -21.04
C LEU A 6 -0.85 -7.35 -20.81
N LEU A 7 -0.69 -8.38 -21.64
CA LEU A 7 0.38 -9.38 -21.47
C LEU A 7 1.78 -8.75 -21.62
N LYS A 8 1.96 -7.82 -22.57
CA LYS A 8 3.22 -7.07 -22.70
C LYS A 8 3.50 -6.29 -21.41
N THR A 9 2.50 -5.57 -20.89
CA THR A 9 2.66 -4.75 -19.70
C THR A 9 2.98 -5.60 -18.47
N LEU A 10 2.30 -6.74 -18.28
CA LEU A 10 2.60 -7.67 -17.20
C LEU A 10 4.02 -8.26 -17.32
N ARG A 11 4.46 -8.58 -18.54
CA ARG A 11 5.83 -9.05 -18.78
C ARG A 11 6.87 -7.99 -18.45
N ASP A 12 6.63 -6.74 -18.82
CA ASP A 12 7.51 -5.62 -18.46
C ASP A 12 7.57 -5.41 -16.94
N GLN A 13 6.50 -5.74 -16.23
CA GLN A 13 6.40 -5.63 -14.78
C GLN A 13 7.02 -6.78 -14.00
N PHE A 14 7.36 -7.88 -14.66
CA PHE A 14 7.99 -9.02 -14.00
C PHE A 14 9.30 -8.62 -13.30
N ARG A 15 10.16 -7.81 -13.94
CA ARG A 15 11.41 -7.35 -13.33
C ARG A 15 11.17 -6.44 -12.10
N PRO A 16 10.36 -5.37 -12.19
CA PRO A 16 9.96 -4.60 -11.01
C PRO A 16 9.39 -5.46 -9.89
N ILE A 17 8.44 -6.35 -10.20
CA ILE A 17 7.81 -7.24 -9.22
C ILE A 17 8.85 -8.12 -8.52
N LEU A 18 9.84 -8.64 -9.23
CA LEU A 18 10.93 -9.42 -8.62
C LEU A 18 11.75 -8.58 -7.63
N PHE A 19 12.19 -7.38 -8.02
CA PHE A 19 12.99 -6.51 -7.14
C PHE A 19 12.19 -6.06 -5.91
N TRP A 20 10.95 -5.60 -6.11
CA TRP A 20 10.05 -5.22 -5.02
C TRP A 20 9.72 -6.42 -4.13
N GLY A 21 9.48 -7.59 -4.72
CA GLY A 21 9.15 -8.82 -4.03
C GLY A 21 10.27 -9.31 -3.13
N ILE A 22 11.52 -9.31 -3.62
CA ILE A 22 12.70 -9.63 -2.81
C ILE A 22 12.82 -8.65 -1.64
N GLY A 23 12.66 -7.35 -1.89
CA GLY A 23 12.71 -6.33 -0.85
C GLY A 23 11.62 -6.51 0.21
N LEU A 24 10.39 -6.82 -0.20
CA LEU A 24 9.26 -7.04 0.70
C LEU A 24 9.40 -8.32 1.53
N ILE A 25 9.86 -9.42 0.94
CA ILE A 25 10.14 -10.66 1.69
C ILE A 25 11.26 -10.40 2.70
N ALA A 26 12.37 -9.80 2.25
CA ALA A 26 13.50 -9.49 3.12
C ALA A 26 13.08 -8.57 4.28
N LEU A 27 12.31 -7.52 4.00
CA LEU A 27 11.78 -6.61 5.00
C LEU A 27 10.86 -7.35 5.99
N SER A 28 9.93 -8.17 5.49
CA SER A 28 8.98 -8.90 6.34
C SER A 28 9.68 -9.88 7.28
N VAL A 29 10.63 -10.65 6.75
CA VAL A 29 11.43 -11.61 7.54
C VAL A 29 12.33 -10.87 8.53
N LEU A 30 12.94 -9.75 8.12
CA LEU A 30 13.75 -8.92 9.00
C LEU A 30 12.93 -8.37 10.17
N MET A 31 11.75 -7.82 9.90
CA MET A 31 10.87 -7.30 10.95
C MET A 31 10.38 -8.42 11.87
N ALA A 32 9.99 -9.56 11.31
CA ALA A 32 9.66 -10.74 12.13
C ALA A 32 10.84 -11.16 13.02
N ALA A 33 12.08 -11.11 12.53
CA ALA A 33 13.28 -11.44 13.31
C ALA A 33 13.52 -10.51 14.50
N PHE A 34 13.06 -9.26 14.42
CA PHE A 34 13.13 -8.31 15.54
C PHE A 34 12.04 -8.54 16.59
N PHE A 35 10.96 -9.25 16.27
CA PHE A 35 9.83 -9.46 17.18
C PHE A 35 10.23 -9.98 18.56
N PRO A 36 11.08 -11.02 18.73
CA PRO A 36 11.46 -11.51 20.06
C PRO A 36 12.20 -10.47 20.91
N SER A 37 12.95 -9.57 20.27
CA SER A 37 13.64 -8.49 20.98
C SER A 37 12.66 -7.41 21.42
N VAL A 38 11.69 -7.06 20.58
CA VAL A 38 10.65 -6.07 20.88
C VAL A 38 9.70 -6.61 21.96
N GLN A 39 9.35 -7.89 21.90
CA GLN A 39 8.47 -8.55 22.86
C GLN A 39 9.04 -8.50 24.28
N LYS A 40 10.36 -8.62 24.45
CA LYS A 40 11.03 -8.46 25.76
C LYS A 40 10.83 -7.07 26.36
N SER A 41 10.76 -6.05 25.52
CA SER A 41 10.54 -4.65 25.92
C SER A 41 9.07 -4.22 25.83
N ALA A 42 8.15 -5.14 25.53
CA ALA A 42 6.75 -4.82 25.25
C ALA A 42 6.05 -4.14 26.44
N VAL A 43 6.41 -4.50 27.68
CA VAL A 43 5.82 -3.89 28.89
C VAL A 43 6.10 -2.38 28.94
N ASP A 44 7.33 -1.97 28.66
CA ASP A 44 7.71 -0.56 28.71
C ASP A 44 7.15 0.21 27.51
N LEU A 45 7.13 -0.42 26.33
CA LEU A 45 6.51 0.15 25.12
C LEU A 45 5.00 0.36 25.31
N ASN A 46 4.28 -0.64 25.82
CA ASN A 46 2.85 -0.55 26.07
C ASN A 46 2.53 0.52 27.13
N LYS A 47 3.34 0.64 28.19
CA LYS A 47 3.21 1.73 29.19
C LYS A 47 3.39 3.11 28.55
N TYR A 48 4.39 3.25 27.67
CA TYR A 48 4.61 4.50 26.96
C TYR A 48 3.40 4.88 26.09
N LEU A 49 2.83 3.92 25.35
CA LEU A 49 1.62 4.15 24.55
C LEU A 49 0.41 4.53 25.40
N GLN A 50 0.21 3.88 26.55
CA GLN A 50 -0.90 4.19 27.47
C GLN A 50 -0.79 5.60 28.07
N ASN A 51 0.44 6.10 28.25
CA ASN A 51 0.70 7.44 28.76
C ASN A 51 0.54 8.54 27.69
N LEU A 52 0.39 8.18 26.41
CA LEU A 52 0.11 9.18 25.37
C LEU A 52 -1.27 9.83 25.59
N PRO A 53 -1.45 11.12 25.25
CA PRO A 53 -2.76 11.74 25.27
C PRO A 53 -3.74 10.96 24.37
N GLU A 54 -5.02 10.92 24.76
CA GLU A 54 -6.06 10.16 24.06
C GLU A 54 -6.12 10.50 22.56
N ALA A 55 -5.97 11.78 22.22
CA ALA A 55 -5.96 12.24 20.84
C ALA A 55 -4.84 11.57 20.00
N PHE A 56 -3.64 11.39 20.56
CA PHE A 56 -2.53 10.69 19.89
C PHE A 56 -2.76 9.19 19.79
N ARG A 57 -3.35 8.58 20.83
CA ARG A 57 -3.72 7.15 20.79
C ARG A 57 -4.72 6.86 19.69
N THR A 58 -5.73 7.71 19.53
CA THR A 58 -6.74 7.60 18.47
C THR A 58 -6.15 7.88 17.09
N ALA A 59 -5.24 8.87 16.97
CA ALA A 59 -4.60 9.21 15.70
C ALA A 59 -3.69 8.08 15.16
N LEU A 60 -3.01 7.37 16.06
CA LEU A 60 -2.10 6.27 15.72
C LEU A 60 -2.78 4.90 15.78
N ASN A 61 -4.09 4.83 16.08
CA ASN A 61 -4.79 3.59 16.45
C ASN A 61 -4.05 2.79 17.55
N ALA A 62 -3.26 3.47 18.38
CA ALA A 62 -2.40 2.86 19.40
C ALA A 62 -3.19 2.30 20.59
N SER A 63 -4.47 2.63 20.72
CA SER A 63 -5.37 2.03 21.71
C SER A 63 -5.59 0.53 21.50
N GLU A 64 -5.39 0.03 20.29
CA GLU A 64 -5.57 -1.39 19.94
C GLU A 64 -4.24 -2.11 19.65
N LEU A 65 -3.11 -1.39 19.79
CA LEU A 65 -1.78 -1.97 19.60
C LEU A 65 -1.29 -2.61 20.89
N ASP A 66 -1.01 -3.91 20.83
CA ASP A 66 -0.31 -4.63 21.88
C ASP A 66 0.99 -5.23 21.32
N TYR A 67 2.12 -4.60 21.67
CA TYR A 67 3.46 -5.03 21.27
C TYR A 67 3.90 -6.37 21.87
N SER A 68 3.18 -6.87 22.88
CA SER A 68 3.43 -8.22 23.41
C SER A 68 2.94 -9.32 22.46
N SER A 69 1.99 -8.96 21.59
CA SER A 69 1.38 -9.83 20.59
C SER A 69 2.05 -9.68 19.23
N ALA A 70 2.15 -10.79 18.48
CA ALA A 70 2.67 -10.78 17.12
C ALA A 70 1.80 -9.94 16.17
N ALA A 71 0.48 -9.99 16.34
CA ALA A 71 -0.46 -9.21 15.54
C ALA A 71 -0.30 -7.70 15.76
N GLY A 72 -0.22 -7.26 17.02
CA GLY A 72 -0.02 -5.84 17.36
C GLY A 72 1.31 -5.30 16.82
N TYR A 73 2.39 -6.07 16.96
CA TYR A 73 3.70 -5.72 16.41
C TYR A 73 3.71 -5.61 14.88
N ILE A 74 3.17 -6.61 14.17
CA ILE A 74 3.11 -6.60 12.70
C ILE A 74 2.23 -5.47 12.20
N ASN A 75 1.11 -5.19 12.88
CA ASN A 75 0.26 -4.06 12.56
C ASN A 75 1.03 -2.74 12.69
N SER A 76 1.68 -2.52 13.84
CA SER A 76 2.36 -1.26 14.13
C SER A 76 3.53 -0.99 13.20
N GLU A 77 4.39 -1.98 12.96
CA GLU A 77 5.62 -1.78 12.21
C GLU A 77 5.39 -1.84 10.70
N LEU A 78 4.60 -2.82 10.23
CA LEU A 78 4.41 -3.02 8.80
C LEU A 78 3.22 -2.23 8.28
N PHE A 79 2.06 -2.32 8.92
CA PHE A 79 0.81 -1.82 8.34
C PHE A 79 0.46 -0.38 8.72
N SER A 80 0.88 0.15 9.87
CA SER A 80 0.59 1.55 10.22
C SER A 80 1.21 2.55 9.25
N PHE A 81 2.34 2.20 8.62
CA PHE A 81 3.04 3.13 7.72
C PHE A 81 3.81 2.45 6.58
N MET A 82 4.65 1.46 6.87
CA MET A 82 5.64 0.96 5.89
C MET A 82 5.01 0.34 4.65
N PHE A 83 4.10 -0.61 4.80
CA PHE A 83 3.46 -1.34 3.70
C PHE A 83 2.55 -0.45 2.87
N PRO A 84 1.64 0.37 3.47
CA PRO A 84 0.90 1.37 2.71
C PRO A 84 1.81 2.27 1.90
N LEU A 85 2.92 2.76 2.48
CA LEU A 85 3.86 3.62 1.77
C LEU A 85 4.54 2.90 0.61
N ILE A 86 5.04 1.68 0.82
CA ILE A 86 5.70 0.87 -0.22
C ILE A 86 4.73 0.58 -1.37
N TYR A 87 3.49 0.17 -1.06
CA TYR A 87 2.49 -0.11 -2.08
C TYR A 87 2.09 1.15 -2.83
N LEU A 88 1.97 2.29 -2.14
CA LEU A 88 1.74 3.59 -2.79
C LEU A 88 2.86 3.94 -3.75
N ILE A 89 4.13 3.82 -3.33
CA ILE A 89 5.28 4.12 -4.18
C ILE A 89 5.25 3.24 -5.45
N TYR A 90 4.99 1.94 -5.29
CA TYR A 90 4.87 1.03 -6.41
C TYR A 90 3.72 1.41 -7.34
N ALA A 91 2.49 1.51 -6.82
CA ALA A 91 1.28 1.71 -7.61
C ALA A 91 1.25 3.10 -8.28
N VAL A 92 1.69 4.15 -7.58
CA VAL A 92 1.83 5.49 -8.14
C VAL A 92 2.93 5.52 -9.20
N GLY A 93 4.08 4.87 -8.96
CA GLY A 93 5.16 4.78 -9.94
C GLY A 93 4.77 4.03 -11.20
N PHE A 94 3.97 2.96 -11.06
CA PHE A 94 3.35 2.25 -12.18
C PHE A 94 2.40 3.18 -12.93
N GLY A 95 1.41 3.74 -12.23
CA GLY A 95 0.33 4.53 -12.82
C GLY A 95 0.86 5.77 -13.54
N SER A 96 1.77 6.52 -12.91
CA SER A 96 2.36 7.72 -13.50
C SER A 96 3.23 7.42 -14.72
N GLY A 97 3.83 6.22 -14.76
CA GLY A 97 4.72 5.77 -15.83
C GLY A 97 4.02 5.22 -17.06
N VAL A 98 2.68 5.09 -17.09
CA VAL A 98 1.97 4.45 -18.22
C VAL A 98 2.29 5.09 -19.57
N ILE A 99 2.38 6.43 -19.63
CA ILE A 99 2.75 7.13 -20.87
C ILE A 99 4.24 7.44 -20.91
N GLY A 100 4.80 8.02 -19.85
CA GLY A 100 6.20 8.42 -19.81
C GLY A 100 7.20 7.28 -20.00
N ASN A 101 6.85 6.04 -19.65
CA ASN A 101 7.71 4.88 -19.91
C ASN A 101 7.69 4.44 -21.38
N GLU A 102 6.56 4.59 -22.08
CA GLU A 102 6.49 4.27 -23.51
C GLU A 102 7.16 5.38 -24.34
N GLU A 103 7.06 6.63 -23.90
CA GLU A 103 7.79 7.77 -24.48
C GLU A 103 9.31 7.63 -24.31
N ALA A 104 9.78 7.34 -23.09
CA ALA A 104 11.21 7.13 -22.81
C ALA A 104 11.81 5.91 -23.54
N LYS A 105 10.97 4.91 -23.86
CA LYS A 105 11.37 3.72 -24.64
C LYS A 105 11.26 3.94 -26.16
N GLY A 106 10.76 5.10 -26.62
CA GLY A 106 10.51 5.36 -28.04
C GLY A 106 9.44 4.46 -28.66
N THR A 107 8.59 3.84 -27.83
CA THR A 107 7.55 2.89 -28.27
C THR A 107 6.18 3.54 -28.40
N LEU A 108 6.04 4.82 -28.05
CA LEU A 108 4.78 5.56 -28.11
C LEU A 108 4.25 5.66 -29.55
N ASP A 109 5.10 5.99 -30.52
CA ASP A 109 4.69 6.10 -31.93
C ASP A 109 4.25 4.75 -32.50
N LEU A 110 4.91 3.66 -32.11
CA LEU A 110 4.54 2.29 -32.49
C LEU A 110 3.21 1.85 -31.87
N LEU A 111 2.90 2.33 -30.66
CA LEU A 111 1.63 2.05 -29.98
C LEU A 111 0.48 2.80 -30.65
N LEU A 112 0.70 4.07 -31.03
CA LEU A 112 -0.29 4.92 -31.67
C LEU A 112 -0.51 4.60 -33.16
N ALA A 113 0.46 3.98 -33.83
CA ALA A 113 0.33 3.51 -35.20
C ALA A 113 -0.62 2.30 -35.35
N ASN A 114 -0.90 1.58 -34.25
CA ASN A 114 -1.89 0.51 -34.26
C ASN A 114 -3.32 1.07 -34.12
N PRO A 115 -4.31 0.50 -34.84
CA PRO A 115 -5.71 0.94 -34.77
C PRO A 115 -6.40 0.43 -33.49
N ILE A 116 -5.88 0.80 -32.33
CA ILE A 116 -6.40 0.41 -31.01
C ILE A 116 -7.13 1.60 -30.40
N PRO A 117 -8.38 1.43 -29.94
CA PRO A 117 -9.11 2.53 -29.33
C PRO A 117 -8.47 2.91 -27.98
N ARG A 118 -8.41 4.22 -27.69
CA ARG A 118 -7.74 4.77 -26.49
C ARG A 118 -8.29 4.21 -25.18
N TRP A 119 -9.60 3.96 -25.10
CA TRP A 119 -10.22 3.38 -23.90
C TRP A 119 -9.70 1.97 -23.58
N ARG A 120 -9.42 1.17 -24.62
CA ARG A 120 -8.91 -0.19 -24.47
C ARG A 120 -7.48 -0.18 -23.96
N LEU A 121 -6.66 0.74 -24.44
CA LEU A 121 -5.30 0.95 -23.93
C LEU A 121 -5.31 1.28 -22.43
N VAL A 122 -6.14 2.24 -22.03
CA VAL A 122 -6.28 2.66 -20.62
C VAL A 122 -6.77 1.50 -19.76
N LEU A 123 -7.78 0.76 -20.21
CA LEU A 123 -8.33 -0.38 -19.48
C LEU A 123 -7.31 -1.50 -19.32
N GLU A 124 -6.58 -1.88 -20.38
CA GLU A 124 -5.55 -2.92 -20.30
C GLU A 124 -4.40 -2.51 -19.38
N LYS A 125 -4.02 -1.22 -19.36
CA LYS A 125 -3.00 -0.69 -18.42
C LYS A 125 -3.51 -0.65 -16.97
N PHE A 126 -4.78 -0.33 -16.76
CA PHE A 126 -5.41 -0.37 -15.45
C PHE A 126 -5.50 -1.81 -14.91
N ILE A 127 -5.92 -2.78 -15.73
CA ILE A 127 -5.93 -4.20 -15.34
C ILE A 127 -4.50 -4.66 -14.99
N ALA A 128 -3.50 -4.25 -15.77
CA ALA A 128 -2.11 -4.56 -15.47
C ALA A 128 -1.65 -3.95 -14.14
N LEU A 129 -2.06 -2.72 -13.81
CA LEU A 129 -1.79 -2.08 -12.51
C LEU A 129 -2.41 -2.91 -11.36
N VAL A 130 -3.69 -3.26 -11.48
CA VAL A 130 -4.42 -4.04 -10.47
C VAL A 130 -3.76 -5.40 -10.24
N VAL A 131 -3.52 -6.16 -11.31
CA VAL A 131 -2.91 -7.49 -11.23
C VAL A 131 -1.51 -7.41 -10.65
N SER A 132 -0.68 -6.45 -11.08
CA SER A 132 0.70 -6.33 -10.58
C SER A 132 0.75 -5.94 -9.11
N THR A 133 -0.16 -5.05 -8.68
CA THR A 133 -0.27 -4.64 -7.27
C THR A 133 -0.78 -5.80 -6.40
N LEU A 134 -1.73 -6.60 -6.88
CA LEU A 134 -2.18 -7.83 -6.20
C LEU A 134 -1.04 -8.86 -6.07
N VAL A 135 -0.23 -9.06 -7.11
CA VAL A 135 0.92 -9.97 -7.04
C VAL A 135 1.94 -9.50 -5.99
N ILE A 136 2.25 -8.20 -5.95
CA ILE A 136 3.15 -7.65 -4.92
C ILE A 136 2.59 -7.83 -3.52
N SER A 137 1.30 -7.58 -3.37
CA SER A 137 0.58 -7.79 -2.12
C SER A 137 0.63 -9.25 -1.65
N LEU A 138 0.45 -10.20 -2.57
CA LEU A 138 0.60 -11.63 -2.28
C LEU A 138 2.04 -11.96 -1.86
N ILE A 139 3.06 -11.44 -2.55
CA ILE A 139 4.47 -11.67 -2.18
C ILE A 139 4.77 -11.13 -0.78
N ALA A 140 4.23 -9.97 -0.42
CA ALA A 140 4.40 -9.43 0.93
C ALA A 140 3.70 -10.27 1.99
N TRP A 141 2.49 -10.77 1.71
CA TRP A 141 1.77 -11.68 2.60
C TRP A 141 2.53 -13.00 2.81
N GLU A 142 3.10 -13.57 1.75
CA GLU A 142 3.99 -14.74 1.83
C GLU A 142 5.25 -14.43 2.64
N GLY A 143 5.83 -13.23 2.46
CA GLY A 143 6.97 -12.75 3.25
C GLY A 143 6.66 -12.67 4.75
N ILE A 144 5.49 -12.16 5.13
CA ILE A 144 5.02 -12.15 6.52
C ILE A 144 4.78 -13.58 7.02
N SER A 145 4.12 -14.42 6.21
CA SER A 145 3.84 -15.81 6.56
C SER A 145 5.12 -16.60 6.83
N LEU A 146 6.14 -16.40 5.98
CA LEU A 146 7.46 -16.96 6.15
C LEU A 146 8.15 -16.44 7.42
N GLY A 147 8.14 -15.13 7.65
CA GLY A 147 8.72 -14.53 8.86
C GLY A 147 8.05 -15.04 10.13
N ALA A 148 6.72 -15.11 10.14
CA ALA A 148 5.92 -15.63 11.25
C ALA A 148 6.23 -17.09 11.53
N PHE A 149 6.35 -17.92 10.49
CA PHE A 149 6.74 -19.33 10.62
C PHE A 149 8.15 -19.49 11.22
N LEU A 150 9.14 -18.76 10.69
CA LEU A 150 10.54 -18.83 11.15
C LEU A 150 10.68 -18.43 12.62
N MET A 151 9.91 -17.44 13.07
CA MET A 151 9.98 -16.90 14.42
C MET A 151 8.92 -17.49 15.37
N LYS A 152 8.16 -18.49 14.91
CA LYS A 152 7.07 -19.16 15.66
C LYS A 152 6.07 -18.16 16.25
N MET A 153 5.74 -17.12 15.49
CA MET A 153 4.78 -16.09 15.88
C MET A 153 3.36 -16.65 15.87
N ASN A 154 2.61 -16.44 16.95
CA ASN A 154 1.19 -16.78 16.99
C ASN A 154 0.37 -15.65 16.34
N ILE A 155 0.10 -15.76 15.04
CA ILE A 155 -0.66 -14.77 14.28
C ILE A 155 -1.67 -15.47 13.34
N ASN A 156 -2.85 -14.86 13.19
CA ASN A 156 -3.85 -15.35 12.25
C ASN A 156 -3.56 -14.80 10.84
N LEU A 157 -3.06 -15.66 9.95
CA LEU A 157 -2.68 -15.28 8.58
C LEU A 157 -3.86 -14.77 7.74
N LEU A 158 -5.10 -15.19 8.03
CA LEU A 158 -6.30 -14.66 7.36
C LEU A 158 -6.51 -13.18 7.71
N ARG A 159 -6.32 -12.81 8.98
CA ARG A 159 -6.42 -11.40 9.40
C ARG A 159 -5.29 -10.54 8.86
N VAL A 160 -4.10 -11.13 8.67
CA VAL A 160 -3.00 -10.46 7.96
C VAL A 160 -3.38 -10.24 6.49
N ALA A 161 -4.06 -11.21 5.86
CA ALA A 161 -4.54 -11.05 4.49
C ALA A 161 -5.57 -9.92 4.39
N ASP A 162 -6.47 -9.77 5.37
CA ASP A 162 -7.48 -8.72 5.43
C ASP A 162 -6.87 -7.30 5.41
N ILE A 163 -5.93 -7.02 6.32
CA ILE A 163 -5.26 -5.70 6.37
C ILE A 163 -4.38 -5.46 5.15
N ASN A 164 -3.74 -6.51 4.64
CA ASN A 164 -2.93 -6.44 3.44
C ASN A 164 -3.78 -6.15 2.19
N PHE A 165 -4.96 -6.75 2.10
CA PHE A 165 -5.92 -6.46 1.05
C PHE A 165 -6.42 -5.01 1.14
N SER A 166 -6.74 -4.52 2.34
CA SER A 166 -7.09 -3.11 2.56
C SER A 166 -5.97 -2.16 2.08
N ALA A 167 -4.71 -2.44 2.42
CA ALA A 167 -3.56 -1.66 1.95
C ALA A 167 -3.41 -1.72 0.42
N THR A 168 -3.74 -2.85 -0.19
CA THR A 168 -3.71 -3.05 -1.64
C THR A 168 -4.76 -2.18 -2.33
N LEU A 169 -5.98 -2.13 -1.80
CA LEU A 169 -7.05 -1.27 -2.33
C LEU A 169 -6.66 0.21 -2.25
N LEU A 170 -6.07 0.63 -1.14
CA LEU A 170 -5.53 1.98 -0.97
C LEU A 170 -4.49 2.29 -2.07
N ALA A 171 -3.54 1.37 -2.30
CA ALA A 171 -2.54 1.54 -3.34
C ALA A 171 -3.13 1.60 -4.75
N ILE A 172 -4.12 0.74 -5.06
CA ILE A 172 -4.83 0.76 -6.35
C ILE A 172 -5.55 2.10 -6.55
N LEU A 173 -6.19 2.66 -5.53
CA LEU A 173 -6.86 3.96 -5.60
C LEU A 173 -5.90 5.06 -6.06
N PHE A 174 -4.76 5.20 -5.38
CA PHE A 174 -3.77 6.22 -5.73
C PHE A 174 -3.02 5.88 -7.03
N GLY A 175 -2.75 4.62 -7.32
CA GLY A 175 -2.19 4.20 -8.61
C GLY A 175 -3.11 4.55 -9.78
N THR A 176 -4.43 4.45 -9.59
CA THR A 176 -5.44 4.83 -10.57
C THR A 176 -5.51 6.35 -10.76
N LEU A 177 -5.39 7.11 -9.66
CA LEU A 177 -5.27 8.57 -9.74
C LEU A 177 -4.01 8.97 -10.54
N ALA A 178 -2.87 8.35 -10.26
CA ALA A 178 -1.62 8.57 -11.00
C ALA A 178 -1.75 8.22 -12.49
N LEU A 179 -2.40 7.10 -12.81
CA LEU A 179 -2.69 6.68 -14.18
C LEU A 179 -3.55 7.72 -14.90
N THR A 180 -4.62 8.16 -14.25
CA THR A 180 -5.55 9.16 -14.80
C THR A 180 -4.83 10.48 -15.08
N LEU A 181 -4.03 10.97 -14.13
CA LEU A 181 -3.27 12.20 -14.30
C LEU A 181 -2.17 12.07 -15.37
N SER A 182 -1.54 10.90 -15.48
CA SER A 182 -0.57 10.61 -16.55
C SER A 182 -1.24 10.74 -17.92
N CYS A 183 -2.44 10.16 -18.07
CA CYS A 183 -3.22 10.25 -19.30
C CYS A 183 -3.70 11.67 -19.64
N LEU A 184 -4.07 12.48 -18.65
CA LEU A 184 -4.59 13.84 -18.89
C LEU A 184 -3.51 14.87 -19.17
N LYS A 185 -2.36 14.78 -18.49
CA LYS A 185 -1.32 15.82 -18.53
C LYS A 185 -0.07 15.41 -19.31
N ASN A 186 -0.02 14.18 -19.82
CA ASN A 186 1.11 13.62 -20.54
C ASN A 186 2.47 13.87 -19.85
N SER A 187 2.48 13.80 -18.51
CA SER A 187 3.66 14.12 -17.71
C SER A 187 3.75 13.18 -16.51
N ARG A 188 4.78 12.34 -16.52
CA ARG A 188 5.08 11.43 -15.41
C ARG A 188 5.37 12.18 -14.11
N GLY A 189 6.11 13.28 -14.20
CA GLY A 189 6.50 14.09 -13.04
C GLY A 189 5.29 14.72 -12.35
N LEU A 190 4.40 15.36 -13.12
CA LEU A 190 3.16 15.95 -12.58
C LEU A 190 2.23 14.89 -12.01
N ALA A 191 2.02 13.78 -12.72
CA ALA A 191 1.16 12.69 -12.25
C ALA A 191 1.67 12.11 -10.92
N THR A 192 2.98 11.90 -10.79
CA THR A 192 3.60 11.41 -9.55
C THR A 192 3.46 12.44 -8.44
N GLY A 193 3.84 13.70 -8.70
CA GLY A 193 3.86 14.76 -7.68
C GLY A 193 2.48 15.09 -7.13
N VAL A 194 1.47 15.26 -8.00
CA VAL A 194 0.09 15.55 -7.58
C VAL A 194 -0.49 14.37 -6.82
N THR A 195 -0.31 13.13 -7.30
CA THR A 195 -0.83 11.96 -6.60
C THR A 195 -0.17 11.78 -5.23
N ALA A 196 1.15 11.96 -5.15
CA ALA A 196 1.89 11.90 -3.89
C ALA A 196 1.41 12.97 -2.91
N ALA A 197 1.20 14.21 -3.38
CA ALA A 197 0.66 15.28 -2.55
C ALA A 197 -0.73 14.93 -2.00
N VAL A 198 -1.63 14.39 -2.84
CA VAL A 198 -2.97 13.97 -2.41
C VAL A 198 -2.90 12.80 -1.42
N ALA A 199 -1.99 11.83 -1.63
CA ALA A 199 -1.79 10.72 -0.69
C ALA A 199 -1.29 11.20 0.68
N VAL A 200 -0.29 12.08 0.67
CA VAL A 200 0.28 12.67 1.89
C VAL A 200 -0.77 13.50 2.63
N LEU A 201 -1.50 14.37 1.93
CA LEU A 201 -2.58 15.16 2.53
C LEU A 201 -3.69 14.26 3.10
N SER A 202 -4.05 13.18 2.40
CA SER A 202 -5.00 12.19 2.90
C SER A 202 -4.49 11.55 4.19
N TYR A 203 -3.22 11.11 4.24
CA TYR A 203 -2.63 10.53 5.44
C TYR A 203 -2.65 11.51 6.61
N PHE A 204 -2.17 12.75 6.40
CA PHE A 204 -2.20 13.79 7.43
C PHE A 204 -3.62 14.11 7.88
N LEU A 205 -4.59 14.16 6.97
CA LEU A 205 -5.98 14.39 7.35
C LEU A 205 -6.51 13.28 8.27
N ASN A 206 -6.15 12.02 8.04
CA ASN A 206 -6.55 10.92 8.93
C ASN A 206 -5.90 11.02 10.32
N VAL A 207 -4.61 11.37 10.36
CA VAL A 207 -3.84 11.45 11.62
C VAL A 207 -4.18 12.71 12.43
N LEU A 208 -4.38 13.86 11.76
CA LEU A 208 -4.61 15.15 12.42
C LEU A 208 -6.09 15.37 12.78
N ALA A 209 -7.04 14.74 12.09
CA ALA A 209 -8.46 14.96 12.36
C ALA A 209 -8.89 14.62 13.80
N PRO A 210 -8.37 13.56 14.46
CA PRO A 210 -8.60 13.34 15.89
C PRO A 210 -7.98 14.40 16.80
N LEU A 211 -6.93 15.08 16.34
CA LEU A 211 -6.18 16.08 17.13
C LEU A 211 -6.79 17.49 17.05
N VAL A 212 -7.51 17.80 15.96
CA VAL A 212 -8.06 19.13 15.69
C VAL A 212 -9.57 19.03 15.48
N GLU A 213 -10.35 19.66 16.37
CA GLU A 213 -11.81 19.56 16.37
C GLU A 213 -12.45 19.96 15.03
N SER A 214 -11.96 21.02 14.40
CA SER A 214 -12.43 21.50 13.09
C SER A 214 -12.21 20.51 11.94
N LEU A 215 -11.27 19.56 12.09
CA LEU A 215 -10.94 18.57 11.05
C LEU A 215 -11.67 17.23 11.26
N LYS A 216 -12.33 17.01 12.40
CA LYS A 216 -13.02 15.74 12.71
C LYS A 216 -14.01 15.32 11.62
N GLY A 217 -14.81 16.26 11.11
CA GLY A 217 -15.78 16.01 10.03
C GLY A 217 -15.15 15.68 8.67
N LEU A 218 -13.92 16.16 8.44
CA LEU A 218 -13.18 15.95 7.19
C LEU A 218 -12.42 14.61 7.18
N ARG A 219 -12.31 13.91 8.31
CA ARG A 219 -11.60 12.61 8.40
C ARG A 219 -12.10 11.60 7.37
N LYS A 220 -13.42 11.57 7.13
CA LYS A 220 -14.08 10.68 6.16
C LYS A 220 -13.70 10.92 4.69
N LEU A 221 -13.09 12.07 4.39
CA LEU A 221 -12.52 12.35 3.05
C LEU A 221 -11.17 11.68 2.86
N SER A 222 -10.50 11.25 3.92
CA SER A 222 -9.23 10.56 3.82
C SER A 222 -9.43 9.13 3.34
N ALA A 223 -8.72 8.73 2.29
CA ALA A 223 -8.64 7.33 1.87
C ALA A 223 -8.00 6.44 2.97
N PHE A 224 -7.13 7.01 3.81
CA PHE A 224 -6.52 6.30 4.94
C PHE A 224 -7.49 6.04 6.10
N TYR A 225 -8.62 6.75 6.15
CA TYR A 225 -9.69 6.45 7.09
C TYR A 225 -10.25 5.05 6.81
N TYR A 226 -10.73 4.80 5.59
CA TYR A 226 -11.29 3.50 5.18
C TYR A 226 -10.27 2.37 5.22
N TYR A 227 -8.98 2.68 5.02
CA TYR A 227 -7.91 1.70 5.14
C TYR A 227 -7.83 1.08 6.55
N ASN A 228 -7.94 1.90 7.60
CA ASN A 228 -7.59 1.51 8.97
C ASN A 228 -8.74 1.68 9.99
N GLU A 229 -9.96 2.01 9.54
CA GLU A 229 -11.10 2.28 10.43
C GLU A 229 -11.48 1.08 11.30
N ASN A 230 -11.54 -0.13 10.74
CA ASN A 230 -11.95 -1.33 11.47
C ASN A 230 -10.79 -2.13 12.07
N ASN A 231 -9.55 -1.65 11.97
CA ASN A 231 -8.35 -2.40 12.31
C ASN A 231 -8.40 -3.87 11.81
N PRO A 232 -8.29 -4.09 10.48
CA PRO A 232 -8.64 -5.38 9.88
C PRO A 232 -7.83 -6.57 10.40
N ILE A 233 -6.63 -6.33 10.96
CA ILE A 233 -5.81 -7.39 11.55
C ILE A 233 -6.38 -7.95 12.87
N LEU A 234 -7.25 -7.21 13.56
CA LEU A 234 -7.91 -7.63 14.79
C LEU A 234 -9.35 -8.07 14.54
N ASN A 235 -10.09 -7.28 13.76
CA ASN A 235 -11.54 -7.47 13.60
C ASN A 235 -11.95 -8.08 12.25
N GLY A 236 -11.02 -8.24 11.32
CA GLY A 236 -11.29 -8.63 9.93
C GLY A 236 -11.87 -7.47 9.09
N LEU A 237 -12.13 -7.73 7.82
CA LEU A 237 -12.80 -6.75 6.95
C LEU A 237 -14.30 -6.64 7.31
N SER A 238 -14.71 -5.50 7.88
CA SER A 238 -16.13 -5.17 8.02
C SER A 238 -16.64 -4.64 6.67
N LEU A 239 -17.30 -5.48 5.88
CA LEU A 239 -18.00 -5.07 4.65
C LEU A 239 -19.41 -4.51 4.94
N GLN A 240 -19.65 -3.98 6.15
CA GLN A 240 -20.94 -3.48 6.63
C GLN A 240 -20.96 -1.97 6.73
#